data_AF-A0A533RXY0-F1
#
_entry.id   AF-A0A533RXY0-F1
#
_cell.length_a   1.000
_cell.length_b   1.000
_cell.length_c   1.000
_cell.angle_alpha   90.00
_cell.angle_beta   90.00
_cell.angle_gamma   90.00
#
_symmetry.space_group_name_H-M   'P 1'
#
loop_
_entity.id
_entity.type
_entity.pdbx_description
1 polymer ?
#
loop_
_entity_poly.entity_id
_entity_poly.type
_entity_poly.pdbx_seq_one_letter_code
_entity_poly.pdbx_strand_id
1 'polypeptide(L)'
;MLDSNEWTVLCQKAKETVEQQRKGEARIRFATIEGKPIQGLEVQVTQKTQDFLFGNLVFDLARNDPPYQPDLFRLRFLELFNLAVLPFYWPSYEVTPGHTLWQRLMPVLEWCQA
;
A
#
# COMPACT_ATOMS: atom_id res chain seq x y z
N MET A 1 -1.48 26.78 -16.25
CA MET A 1 -0.77 26.42 -15.00
C MET A 1 -1.60 27.04 -13.89
N LEU A 2 -2.01 26.27 -12.87
CA LEU A 2 -2.84 26.82 -11.79
C LEU A 2 -2.05 27.88 -11.04
N ASP A 3 -2.71 28.97 -10.66
CA ASP A 3 -2.09 30.00 -9.84
C ASP A 3 -2.00 29.58 -8.36
N SER A 4 -1.26 30.35 -7.56
CA SER A 4 -1.03 30.05 -6.14
C SER A 4 -2.33 30.00 -5.32
N ASN A 5 -3.36 30.75 -5.71
CA ASN A 5 -4.64 30.80 -5.01
C ASN A 5 -5.49 29.56 -5.35
N GLU A 6 -5.53 29.18 -6.62
CA GLU A 6 -6.20 27.96 -7.09
C GLU A 6 -5.62 26.69 -6.42
N TRP A 7 -4.29 26.62 -6.27
CA TRP A 7 -3.62 25.55 -5.55
C TRP A 7 -4.04 25.46 -4.08
N THR A 8 -4.13 26.60 -3.41
CA THR A 8 -4.50 26.66 -1.99
C THR A 8 -5.92 26.15 -1.78
N VAL A 9 -6.86 26.57 -2.63
CA VAL A 9 -8.26 26.13 -2.59
C VAL A 9 -8.36 24.62 -2.79
N LEU A 10 -7.66 24.05 -3.77
CA LEU A 10 -7.68 22.61 -4.03
C LEU A 10 -7.12 21.80 -2.85
N CYS A 11 -5.99 22.25 -2.28
CA CYS A 11 -5.39 21.61 -1.11
C CYS A 11 -6.32 21.65 0.11
N GLN A 12 -7.02 22.78 0.32
CA GLN A 12 -7.98 22.89 1.41
C GLN A 12 -9.18 21.95 1.22
N LYS A 13 -9.75 21.92 0.00
CA LYS A 13 -10.84 21.00 -0.34
C LYS A 13 -10.44 19.53 -0.18
N ALA A 14 -9.21 19.18 -0.56
CA ALA A 14 -8.68 17.83 -0.36
C ALA A 14 -8.63 17.46 1.13
N LYS A 15 -8.16 18.36 2.00
CA LYS A 15 -8.15 18.15 3.45
C LYS A 15 -9.56 17.94 4.01
N GLU A 16 -10.50 18.81 3.67
CA GLU A 16 -11.89 18.71 4.12
C GLU A 16 -12.54 17.40 3.68
N THR A 17 -12.32 16.99 2.43
CA THR A 17 -12.87 15.73 1.91
C THR A 17 -12.23 14.52 2.59
N VAL A 18 -10.93 14.57 2.94
CA VAL A 18 -10.28 13.49 3.70
C VAL A 18 -10.95 13.31 5.07
N GLU A 19 -11.19 14.40 5.80
CA GLU A 19 -11.88 14.32 7.10
C GLU A 19 -13.29 13.75 6.98
N GLN A 20 -14.04 14.18 5.96
CA GLN A 20 -15.45 13.82 5.82
C GLN A 20 -15.70 12.44 5.20
N GLN A 21 -14.80 11.97 4.31
CA GLN A 21 -15.06 10.82 3.44
C GLN A 21 -14.04 9.68 3.60
N ARG A 22 -12.87 9.94 4.20
CA ARG A 22 -11.76 8.97 4.26
C ARG A 22 -11.26 8.70 5.68
N LYS A 23 -11.90 9.29 6.68
CA LYS A 23 -11.63 9.08 8.10
C LYS A 23 -12.89 8.65 8.83
N GLY A 24 -12.70 7.95 9.94
CA GLY A 24 -13.76 7.59 10.88
C GLY A 24 -13.33 7.88 12.30
N GLU A 25 -14.29 8.08 13.21
CA GLU A 25 -14.00 8.23 14.63
C GLU A 25 -13.80 6.86 15.30
N ALA A 26 -12.72 6.73 16.06
CA ALA A 26 -12.50 5.64 16.99
C ALA A 26 -12.40 6.18 18.42
N ARG A 27 -13.11 5.58 19.37
CA ARG A 27 -13.08 5.97 20.78
C ARG A 27 -12.54 4.84 21.63
N ILE A 28 -11.43 5.10 22.32
CA ILE A 28 -10.79 4.14 23.25
C ILE A 28 -11.02 4.65 24.67
N ARG A 29 -11.51 3.80 25.57
CA ARG A 29 -11.77 4.13 26.98
C ARG A 29 -10.91 3.25 27.88
N PHE A 30 -10.18 3.88 28.80
CA PHE A 30 -9.40 3.22 29.84
C PHE A 30 -10.09 3.39 31.19
N ALA A 31 -10.46 2.28 31.82
CA ALA A 31 -11.16 2.28 33.09
C ALA A 31 -10.65 1.17 34.02
N THR A 32 -10.78 1.37 35.34
CA THR A 32 -10.53 0.33 36.34
C THR A 32 -11.57 -0.79 36.22
N ILE A 33 -11.33 -1.90 36.93
CA ILE A 33 -12.32 -2.98 37.03
C ILE A 33 -13.65 -2.50 37.65
N GLU A 34 -13.63 -1.43 38.45
CA GLU A 34 -14.84 -0.80 38.99
C GLU A 34 -15.48 0.23 38.03
N GLY A 35 -14.97 0.37 36.81
CA GLY A 35 -15.50 1.28 35.80
C GLY A 35 -15.08 2.74 35.93
N LYS A 36 -14.14 3.07 36.81
CA LYS A 36 -13.65 4.46 36.98
C LYS A 36 -12.62 4.82 35.89
N PRO A 37 -12.69 6.00 35.26
CA PRO A 37 -11.68 6.43 34.28
C PRO A 37 -10.27 6.47 34.88
N ILE A 38 -9.28 5.97 34.14
CA ILE A 38 -7.87 6.07 34.51
C ILE A 38 -7.34 7.45 34.08
N GLN A 39 -6.68 8.17 34.99
CA GLN A 39 -6.10 9.49 34.73
C GLN A 39 -4.57 9.42 34.60
N GLY A 40 -3.99 10.37 33.84
CA GLY A 40 -2.53 10.49 33.71
C GLY A 40 -1.85 9.37 32.91
N LEU A 41 -2.61 8.59 32.14
CA LEU A 41 -2.06 7.50 31.32
C LEU A 41 -1.39 8.06 30.07
N GLU A 42 -0.16 7.61 29.82
CA GLU A 42 0.50 7.79 28.52
C GLU A 42 -0.01 6.69 27.56
N VAL A 43 -0.59 7.10 26.43
CA VAL A 43 -1.17 6.19 25.44
C VAL A 43 -0.46 6.36 24.10
N GLN A 44 0.13 5.29 23.60
CA GLN A 44 0.66 5.22 22.24
C GLN A 44 -0.29 4.40 21.35
N VAL A 45 -0.74 5.00 20.24
CA VAL A 45 -1.57 4.32 19.24
C VAL A 45 -0.74 4.13 17.97
N THR A 46 -0.71 2.91 17.44
CA THR A 46 -0.03 2.59 16.18
C THR A 46 -0.98 1.83 15.27
N GLN A 47 -1.27 2.40 14.10
CA GLN A 47 -1.98 1.70 13.03
C GLN A 47 -1.06 0.60 12.47
N LYS A 48 -1.51 -0.66 12.55
CA LYS A 48 -0.72 -1.82 12.11
C LYS A 48 -1.03 -2.22 10.66
N THR A 49 -2.28 -2.07 10.25
CA THR A 49 -2.78 -2.48 8.94
C THR A 49 -3.86 -1.51 8.45
N GLN A 50 -4.31 -1.71 7.22
CA GLN A 50 -5.39 -0.97 6.59
C GLN A 50 -6.22 -1.93 5.73
N ASP A 51 -7.53 -1.69 5.63
CA ASP A 51 -8.44 -2.58 4.89
C ASP A 51 -8.35 -2.43 3.37
N PHE A 52 -7.70 -1.35 2.90
CA PHE A 52 -7.44 -1.15 1.47
C PHE A 52 -6.06 -1.67 1.09
N LEU A 53 -5.95 -2.13 -0.15
CA LEU A 53 -4.66 -2.54 -0.70
C LEU A 53 -3.85 -1.29 -1.05
N PHE A 54 -2.61 -1.27 -0.57
CA PHE A 54 -1.58 -0.28 -0.85
C PHE A 54 -0.39 -0.99 -1.46
N GLY A 55 -0.13 -0.74 -2.73
CA GLY A 55 0.78 -1.55 -3.53
C GLY A 55 1.48 -0.79 -4.64
N ASN A 56 2.39 -1.51 -5.30
CA ASN A 56 3.12 -1.02 -6.46
C ASN A 56 3.44 -2.14 -7.47
N LEU A 57 3.93 -1.76 -8.64
CA LEU A 57 4.39 -2.67 -9.68
C LEU A 57 5.68 -3.38 -9.24
N VAL A 58 5.82 -4.66 -9.61
CA VAL A 58 7.03 -5.48 -9.40
C VAL A 58 7.63 -5.94 -10.74
N PHE A 59 7.53 -5.08 -11.75
CA PHE A 59 7.82 -5.45 -13.14
C PHE A 59 9.29 -5.79 -13.35
N ASP A 60 10.19 -5.03 -12.75
CA ASP A 60 11.64 -5.17 -12.86
C ASP A 60 12.09 -6.56 -12.37
N LEU A 61 11.50 -7.04 -11.27
CA LEU A 61 11.74 -8.38 -10.75
C LEU A 61 11.24 -9.49 -11.69
N ALA A 62 10.12 -9.26 -12.39
CA ALA A 62 9.49 -10.24 -13.27
C ALA A 62 10.05 -10.24 -14.70
N ARG A 63 10.65 -9.14 -15.15
CA ARG A 63 11.25 -8.98 -16.48
C ARG A 63 12.71 -9.39 -16.56
N ASN A 64 13.28 -9.91 -15.46
CA ASN A 64 14.70 -10.22 -15.36
C ASN A 64 15.59 -9.00 -15.63
N ASP A 65 15.12 -7.82 -15.24
CA ASP A 65 15.84 -6.54 -15.25
C ASP A 65 15.87 -6.02 -13.80
N PRO A 66 16.60 -6.70 -12.91
CA PRO A 66 16.43 -6.49 -11.49
C PRO A 66 17.05 -5.14 -11.07
N PRO A 67 16.46 -4.47 -10.06
CA PRO A 67 16.97 -3.18 -9.61
C PRO A 67 18.38 -3.31 -9.05
N TYR A 68 19.13 -2.20 -8.93
CA TYR A 68 20.53 -2.18 -8.46
C TYR A 68 20.79 -2.99 -7.16
N GLN A 69 19.78 -3.12 -6.29
CA GLN A 69 19.83 -3.97 -5.09
C GLN A 69 18.53 -4.80 -4.96
N PRO A 70 18.44 -5.98 -5.58
CA PRO A 70 17.20 -6.76 -5.67
C PRO A 70 16.69 -7.23 -4.31
N ASP A 71 17.58 -7.69 -3.43
CA ASP A 71 17.19 -8.18 -2.11
C ASP A 71 16.76 -7.05 -1.18
N LEU A 72 17.45 -5.90 -1.23
CA LEU A 72 17.02 -4.72 -0.48
C LEU A 72 15.68 -4.20 -1.00
N PHE A 73 15.49 -4.19 -2.33
CA PHE A 73 14.20 -3.85 -2.93
C PHE A 73 13.09 -4.76 -2.40
N ARG A 74 13.28 -6.08 -2.43
CA ARG A 74 12.30 -7.06 -1.91
C ARG A 74 11.99 -6.80 -0.44
N LEU A 75 13.00 -6.58 0.39
CA LEU A 75 12.82 -6.28 1.81
C LEU A 75 11.99 -5.00 2.02
N ARG A 76 12.38 -3.90 1.39
CA ARG A 76 11.67 -2.62 1.54
C ARG A 76 10.26 -2.65 0.95
N PHE A 77 10.06 -3.43 -0.11
CA PHE A 77 8.73 -3.62 -0.70
C PHE A 77 7.78 -4.26 0.29
N LEU A 78 8.18 -5.36 0.95
CA LEU A 78 7.35 -6.05 1.95
C LEU A 78 7.14 -5.25 3.24
N GLU A 79 8.07 -4.37 3.60
CA GLU A 79 7.90 -3.45 4.75
C GLU A 79 6.85 -2.36 4.51
N LEU A 80 6.59 -2.00 3.25
CA LEU A 80 5.77 -0.84 2.89
C LEU A 80 4.43 -1.21 2.24
N PHE A 81 4.43 -2.23 1.38
CA PHE A 81 3.28 -2.57 0.54
C PHE A 81 2.66 -3.91 0.94
N ASN A 82 1.34 -3.99 0.84
CA ASN A 82 0.55 -5.21 1.03
C ASN A 82 -0.08 -5.73 -0.27
N LEU A 83 0.30 -5.14 -1.42
CA LEU A 83 -0.13 -5.54 -2.75
C LEU A 83 1.01 -5.38 -3.77
N ALA A 84 1.17 -6.37 -4.63
CA ALA A 84 2.06 -6.32 -5.78
C ALA A 84 1.29 -6.50 -7.08
N VAL A 85 1.64 -5.72 -8.11
CA VAL A 85 1.09 -5.86 -9.46
C VAL A 85 2.14 -6.47 -10.38
N LEU A 86 1.83 -7.64 -10.94
CA LEU A 86 2.69 -8.33 -11.90
C LEU A 86 2.52 -7.75 -13.32
N PRO A 87 3.56 -7.78 -14.17
CA PRO A 87 3.47 -7.29 -15.54
C PRO A 87 2.63 -8.22 -16.39
N PHE A 88 1.36 -7.86 -16.58
CA PHE A 88 0.46 -8.55 -17.49
C PHE A 88 0.08 -7.65 -18.67
N TYR A 89 0.64 -7.97 -19.84
CA TYR A 89 0.25 -7.37 -21.11
C TYR A 89 0.13 -8.47 -22.16
N TRP A 90 -1.02 -8.55 -22.82
CA TRP A 90 -1.36 -9.66 -23.72
C TRP A 90 -0.28 -9.93 -24.78
N PRO A 91 0.26 -8.92 -25.52
CA PRO A 91 1.25 -9.18 -26.56
C PRO A 91 2.56 -9.78 -26.05
N SER A 92 2.95 -9.49 -24.80
CA SER A 92 4.15 -10.07 -24.17
C SER A 92 3.86 -11.35 -23.38
N TYR A 93 2.61 -11.57 -23.01
CA TYR A 93 2.18 -12.74 -22.24
C TYR A 93 1.90 -13.94 -23.14
N GLU A 94 1.30 -13.71 -24.31
CA GLU A 94 0.96 -14.73 -25.31
C GLU A 94 1.44 -14.29 -26.69
N VAL A 95 2.76 -14.40 -26.90
CA VAL A 95 3.40 -14.02 -28.18
C VAL A 95 2.96 -14.93 -29.32
N THR A 96 2.67 -16.20 -29.00
CA THR A 96 2.12 -17.19 -29.93
C THR A 96 0.76 -17.64 -29.40
N PRO A 97 -0.31 -17.60 -30.22
CA PRO A 97 -1.63 -18.04 -29.78
C PRO A 97 -1.60 -19.44 -29.17
N GLY A 98 -2.27 -19.61 -28.03
CA GLY A 98 -2.29 -20.82 -27.23
C GLY A 98 -1.05 -21.06 -26.35
N HIS A 99 -0.02 -20.21 -26.42
CA HIS A 99 1.24 -20.39 -25.71
C HIS A 99 1.54 -19.21 -24.80
N THR A 100 1.05 -19.32 -23.56
CA THR A 100 1.24 -18.30 -22.52
C THR A 100 2.61 -18.44 -21.84
N LEU A 101 3.17 -17.32 -21.41
CA LEU A 101 4.49 -17.22 -20.75
C LEU A 101 4.38 -17.03 -19.23
N TRP A 102 3.34 -17.59 -18.60
CA TRP A 102 3.04 -17.41 -17.18
C TRP A 102 4.16 -17.89 -16.25
N GLN A 103 4.97 -18.86 -16.68
CA GLN A 103 6.09 -19.41 -15.89
C GLN A 103 7.11 -18.33 -15.54
N ARG A 104 7.23 -17.27 -16.35
CA ARG A 104 8.13 -16.13 -16.07
C ARG A 104 7.72 -15.34 -14.83
N LEU A 105 6.43 -15.39 -14.47
CA LEU A 105 5.89 -14.67 -13.33
C LEU A 105 6.00 -15.47 -12.02
N MET A 106 6.18 -16.79 -12.10
CA MET A 106 6.14 -17.69 -10.94
C MET A 106 7.14 -17.33 -9.83
N PRO A 107 8.43 -17.05 -10.10
CA PRO A 107 9.37 -16.74 -9.03
C PRO A 107 9.00 -15.46 -8.25
N VAL A 108 8.39 -14.48 -8.93
CA VAL A 108 7.93 -13.25 -8.28
C VAL A 108 6.62 -13.49 -7.54
N LEU A 109 5.72 -14.28 -8.11
CA LEU A 109 4.46 -14.65 -7.46
C LEU A 109 4.71 -15.43 -6.14
N GLU A 110 5.61 -16.41 -6.17
CA GLU A 110 6.00 -17.20 -4.99
C GLU A 110 6.60 -16.30 -3.89
N TRP A 111 7.45 -15.35 -4.26
CA TRP A 111 7.99 -14.37 -3.31
C TRP A 111 6.89 -13.47 -2.71
N CYS A 112 5.90 -13.04 -3.50
CA CYS A 112 4.80 -12.20 -3.00
C CYS A 112 3.82 -12.95 -2.08
N GLN A 113 3.81 -14.29 -2.13
CA GLN A 113 2.94 -15.13 -1.30
C GLN A 113 3.58 -15.54 0.04
N ALA A 114 4.90 -15.39 0.18
CA ALA A 114 5.68 -15.73 1.37
C ALA A 114 5.59 -14.63 2.44
#